data_AF-A0A928CT46-F1
#
_entry.id   AF-A0A928CT46-F1
#
_cell.length_a   1.000
_cell.length_b   1.000
_cell.length_c   1.000
_cell.angle_alpha   90.00
_cell.angle_beta   90.00
_cell.angle_gamma   90.00
#
_symmetry.space_group_name_H-M   'P 1'
#
loop_
_entity.id
_entity.type
_entity.pdbx_description
1 polymer ?
#
loop_
_entity_poly.entity_id
_entity_poly.type
_entity_poly.pdbx_seq_one_letter_code
_entity_poly.pdbx_strand_id
1 'polypeptide(L)'
;MSKKKILHNGIVLPEEWPPQYPKQLFLERKVIPVPYLENPPDVITLGHGRELLVDDFLIESHSCVRKFHYPEKYAGNPVLKPETELELGMGKFPSCACPKSGGVWFNYEKHIYQMWYEAGFLGTICYAESEDGLHWTRPELDVVPGTNRVLPYGLKCDSWTVVHDYGCSDPRQRFKMFLMEACPGVSRGMLMTSPDGIRWSLPTATGYAGDRSTMFYDPFTRKWCFSLRSYGSNPLLRMRDYAEGSDFFTASQWGTVDGEKRSVHWAGVDELDRPLPELGIPPQLYNLDAVPYESLMLGMFQLHYGPSNQECEKTGLPKITGLEFAYSRDGFHWHRPDRNCAILPEKENSWDIGYVQSLGNVCTVDEEKITFYFTGFAGNPGADDKMAMYENGATGAAFLRRDGFASLDAENRGEIVTRKLVFDGGHLFVNLDAPAGSLKAELLDAEGKVIEGFSAEDCIAVSGDGVKQPVRWKNADLAAWKGRPVRFRFILPQGSLYSFWVSRSEAGESNGHLAGGGPAYHGPVDQ
;
A
#
# COMPACT_ATOMS: atom_id res chain seq x y z
N MET A 1 30.09 -5.19 -19.98
CA MET A 1 29.31 -6.00 -19.03
C MET A 1 28.41 -5.04 -18.28
N SER A 2 27.09 -5.15 -18.45
CA SER A 2 26.14 -4.33 -17.67
C SER A 2 26.31 -4.68 -16.19
N LYS A 3 26.42 -3.68 -15.32
CA LYS A 3 26.56 -3.92 -13.87
C LYS A 3 25.19 -4.36 -13.36
N LYS A 4 25.06 -5.62 -12.91
CA LYS A 4 23.81 -6.15 -12.33
C LYS A 4 23.30 -5.18 -11.24
N LYS A 5 22.03 -4.79 -11.32
CA LYS A 5 21.40 -3.91 -10.32
C LYS A 5 21.02 -4.75 -9.11
N ILE A 6 21.57 -4.41 -7.95
CA ILE A 6 21.30 -5.06 -6.67
C ILE A 6 20.47 -4.08 -5.82
N LEU A 7 19.35 -4.56 -5.27
CA LEU A 7 18.46 -3.79 -4.40
C LEU A 7 18.98 -3.75 -2.96
N HIS A 8 18.34 -2.92 -2.13
CA HIS A 8 18.68 -2.69 -0.72
C HIS A 8 18.69 -3.97 0.14
N ASN A 9 17.90 -4.96 -0.24
CA ASN A 9 17.75 -6.25 0.45
C ASN A 9 18.62 -7.37 -0.15
N GLY A 10 19.47 -7.06 -1.14
CA GLY A 10 20.35 -8.02 -1.81
C GLY A 10 19.75 -8.70 -3.04
N ILE A 11 18.47 -8.44 -3.39
CA ILE A 11 17.86 -8.98 -4.61
C ILE A 11 18.62 -8.47 -5.82
N VAL A 12 19.02 -9.40 -6.69
CA VAL A 12 19.67 -9.09 -7.96
C VAL A 12 18.62 -9.07 -9.06
N LEU A 13 18.36 -7.88 -9.61
CA LEU A 13 17.42 -7.74 -10.71
C LEU A 13 17.98 -8.37 -12.00
N PRO A 14 17.11 -8.95 -12.85
CA PRO A 14 17.52 -9.41 -14.17
C PRO A 14 18.05 -8.25 -15.03
N GLU A 15 18.82 -8.57 -16.08
CA GLU A 15 19.37 -7.56 -16.99
C GLU A 15 18.27 -6.82 -17.77
N GLU A 16 17.20 -7.52 -18.13
CA GLU A 16 16.00 -6.93 -18.71
C GLU A 16 15.02 -6.57 -17.59
N TRP A 17 14.78 -5.26 -17.40
CA TRP A 17 13.87 -4.73 -16.39
C TRP A 17 13.09 -3.53 -16.93
N PRO A 18 11.77 -3.43 -16.68
CA PRO A 18 10.91 -4.43 -16.01
C PRO A 18 10.77 -5.72 -16.85
N PRO A 19 10.52 -6.88 -16.22
CA PRO A 19 10.43 -8.14 -16.93
C PRO A 19 9.19 -8.19 -17.84
N GLN A 20 9.31 -8.87 -18.98
CA GLN A 20 8.23 -9.03 -19.95
C GLN A 20 7.55 -10.39 -19.81
N TYR A 21 6.34 -10.40 -19.27
CA TYR A 21 5.50 -11.59 -19.24
C TYR A 21 4.56 -11.67 -20.45
N PRO A 22 4.37 -12.85 -21.06
CA PRO A 22 3.41 -13.03 -22.13
C PRO A 22 1.98 -12.68 -21.68
N LYS A 23 1.25 -11.89 -22.49
CA LYS A 23 -0.15 -11.53 -22.22
C LYS A 23 -1.03 -12.75 -21.91
N GLN A 24 -0.73 -13.89 -22.54
CA GLN A 24 -1.47 -15.13 -22.40
C GLN A 24 -1.54 -15.63 -20.95
N LEU A 25 -0.49 -15.45 -20.13
CA LEU A 25 -0.49 -15.84 -18.73
C LEU A 25 -1.62 -15.14 -17.95
N PHE A 26 -1.81 -13.85 -18.21
CA PHE A 26 -2.86 -13.06 -17.57
C PHE A 26 -4.25 -13.40 -18.12
N LEU A 27 -4.37 -13.68 -19.42
CA LEU A 27 -5.63 -14.12 -20.03
C LEU A 27 -6.11 -15.47 -19.47
N GLU A 28 -5.17 -16.36 -19.17
CA GLU A 28 -5.41 -17.68 -18.59
C GLU A 28 -5.46 -17.67 -17.05
N ARG A 29 -5.35 -16.50 -16.41
CA ARG A 29 -5.33 -16.32 -14.94
C ARG A 29 -4.25 -17.16 -14.26
N LYS A 30 -3.07 -17.25 -14.85
CA LYS A 30 -1.93 -17.95 -14.25
C LYS A 30 -1.30 -17.12 -13.14
N VAL A 31 -0.89 -17.80 -12.08
CA VAL A 31 -0.07 -17.20 -11.02
C VAL A 31 1.24 -16.73 -11.65
N ILE A 32 1.56 -15.45 -11.46
CA ILE A 32 2.84 -14.89 -11.89
C ILE A 32 3.91 -15.30 -10.87
N PRO A 33 5.06 -15.85 -11.30
CA PRO A 33 6.14 -16.22 -10.40
C PRO A 33 6.62 -15.04 -9.55
N VAL A 34 7.16 -15.34 -8.37
CA VAL A 34 7.82 -14.37 -7.48
C VAL A 34 9.30 -14.75 -7.37
N PRO A 35 10.17 -14.30 -8.31
CA PRO A 35 11.50 -14.85 -8.47
C PRO A 35 12.39 -14.71 -7.23
N TYR A 36 12.21 -13.63 -6.46
CA TYR A 36 13.00 -13.39 -5.24
C TYR A 36 12.65 -14.35 -4.08
N LEU A 37 11.52 -15.04 -4.13
CA LEU A 37 11.19 -16.10 -3.17
C LEU A 37 11.69 -17.47 -3.64
N GLU A 38 11.68 -17.71 -4.95
CA GLU A 38 12.21 -18.94 -5.55
C GLU A 38 13.75 -18.99 -5.49
N ASN A 39 14.39 -17.83 -5.72
CA ASN A 39 15.85 -17.67 -5.74
C ASN A 39 16.25 -16.46 -4.87
N PRO A 40 16.11 -16.55 -3.53
CA PRO A 40 16.49 -15.47 -2.64
C PRO A 40 18.02 -15.27 -2.64
N PRO A 41 18.51 -14.06 -2.28
CA PRO A 41 19.95 -13.81 -2.13
C PRO A 41 20.60 -14.75 -1.11
N ASP A 42 21.87 -15.11 -1.35
CA ASP A 42 22.66 -15.92 -0.41
C ASP A 42 22.82 -15.25 0.96
N VAL A 43 22.82 -13.92 0.99
CA VAL A 43 22.89 -13.09 2.19
C VAL A 43 21.96 -11.90 1.97
N ILE A 44 20.99 -11.72 2.87
CA ILE A 44 20.02 -10.62 2.83
C ILE A 44 20.57 -9.44 3.61
N THR A 45 20.34 -8.23 3.10
CA THR A 45 20.78 -7.00 3.77
C THR A 45 19.61 -6.37 4.52
N LEU A 46 19.78 -6.13 5.82
CA LEU A 46 18.87 -5.39 6.68
C LEU A 46 19.33 -3.94 6.86
N GLY A 47 18.46 -3.10 7.45
CA GLY A 47 18.79 -1.71 7.84
C GLY A 47 17.99 -0.64 7.11
N HIS A 48 16.96 -1.05 6.37
CA HIS A 48 16.05 -0.21 5.60
C HIS A 48 14.59 -0.45 6.01
N GLY A 49 14.33 -0.48 7.31
CA GLY A 49 13.00 -0.70 7.87
C GLY A 49 12.86 -1.95 8.73
N ARG A 50 11.63 -2.14 9.19
CA ARG A 50 11.17 -3.31 9.92
C ARG A 50 10.96 -4.47 8.97
N GLU A 51 11.38 -5.66 9.40
CA GLU A 51 11.29 -6.87 8.59
C GLU A 51 10.01 -7.63 8.89
N LEU A 52 9.06 -7.55 7.95
CA LEU A 52 7.74 -8.16 8.05
C LEU A 52 7.79 -9.67 7.77
N LEU A 53 6.98 -10.44 8.51
CA LEU A 53 6.87 -11.90 8.40
C LEU A 53 5.74 -12.36 7.46
N VAL A 54 5.46 -11.55 6.43
CA VAL A 54 4.40 -11.76 5.43
C VAL A 54 4.76 -12.82 4.38
N ASP A 55 6.03 -13.26 4.33
CA ASP A 55 6.52 -14.26 3.40
C ASP A 55 7.74 -15.02 3.99
N ASP A 56 8.33 -15.91 3.20
CA ASP A 56 9.51 -16.71 3.56
C ASP A 56 10.83 -16.12 3.04
N PHE A 57 10.84 -14.85 2.59
CA PHE A 57 12.06 -14.22 2.08
C PHE A 57 13.17 -14.20 3.14
N LEU A 58 12.81 -13.87 4.39
CA LEU A 58 13.75 -13.75 5.51
C LEU A 58 13.99 -15.07 6.24
N ILE A 59 13.12 -16.07 6.03
CA ILE A 59 13.02 -17.25 6.89
C ILE A 59 13.65 -18.45 6.19
N GLU A 60 14.57 -19.11 6.89
CA GLU A 60 15.17 -20.37 6.44
C GLU A 60 14.32 -21.55 6.92
N SER A 61 13.83 -21.49 8.16
CA SER A 61 12.91 -22.49 8.72
C SER A 61 12.16 -21.93 9.93
N HIS A 62 10.98 -22.49 10.21
CA HIS A 62 10.28 -22.25 11.47
C HIS A 62 9.36 -23.41 11.85
N SER A 63 9.00 -23.51 13.13
CA SER A 63 7.98 -24.45 13.64
C SER A 63 6.64 -23.78 14.00
N CYS A 64 6.55 -22.46 13.82
CA CYS A 64 5.37 -21.66 14.16
C CYS A 64 4.26 -21.77 13.10
N VAL A 65 3.04 -21.35 13.46
CA VAL A 65 1.92 -21.18 12.53
C VAL A 65 1.90 -19.73 12.05
N ARG A 66 1.94 -19.51 10.73
CA ARG A 66 1.74 -18.17 10.16
C ARG A 66 0.26 -17.80 10.21
N LYS A 67 -0.08 -16.65 10.81
CA LYS A 67 -1.43 -16.06 10.76
C LYS A 67 -1.38 -14.70 10.07
N PHE A 68 -2.43 -14.39 9.32
CA PHE A 68 -2.64 -13.10 8.68
C PHE A 68 -3.74 -12.35 9.42
N HIS A 69 -3.57 -11.04 9.59
CA HIS A 69 -4.50 -10.19 10.32
C HIS A 69 -4.96 -9.03 9.44
N TYR A 70 -6.13 -8.50 9.76
CA TYR A 70 -6.83 -7.52 8.93
C TYR A 70 -7.21 -6.30 9.76
N PRO A 71 -7.27 -5.11 9.15
CA PRO A 71 -7.63 -3.91 9.86
C PRO A 71 -9.11 -3.95 10.30
N GLU A 72 -9.37 -3.52 11.53
CA GLU A 72 -10.71 -3.39 12.08
C GLU A 72 -11.28 -2.01 11.73
N LYS A 73 -12.48 -1.98 11.14
CA LYS A 73 -13.15 -0.72 10.81
C LYS A 73 -13.43 0.09 12.08
N TYR A 74 -13.12 1.38 12.03
CA TYR A 74 -13.41 2.30 13.11
C TYR A 74 -14.92 2.40 13.36
N ALA A 75 -15.34 2.19 14.61
CA ALA A 75 -16.75 2.27 14.99
C ALA A 75 -17.38 3.65 14.75
N GLY A 76 -16.57 4.72 14.68
CA GLY A 76 -17.02 6.08 14.38
C GLY A 76 -17.13 6.40 12.89
N ASN A 77 -17.01 5.42 11.99
CA ASN A 77 -17.19 5.63 10.56
C ASN A 77 -18.62 6.09 10.19
N PRO A 78 -18.78 6.85 9.09
CA PRO A 78 -17.72 7.39 8.23
C PRO A 78 -17.01 8.61 8.86
N VAL A 79 -15.72 8.77 8.58
CA VAL A 79 -14.88 9.90 9.05
C VAL A 79 -15.03 11.16 8.18
N LEU A 80 -15.48 11.02 6.94
CA LEU A 80 -15.85 12.13 6.05
C LEU A 80 -17.08 11.71 5.22
N LYS A 81 -18.09 12.57 5.16
CA LYS A 81 -19.33 12.32 4.41
C LYS A 81 -19.79 13.59 3.66
N PRO A 82 -20.69 13.48 2.67
CA PRO A 82 -21.20 14.65 1.96
C PRO A 82 -21.95 15.63 2.87
N GLU A 83 -21.53 16.89 2.88
CA GLU A 83 -22.13 17.96 3.70
C GLU A 83 -22.24 19.30 2.95
N THR A 84 -21.28 19.61 2.08
CA THR A 84 -21.25 20.85 1.29
C THR A 84 -22.06 20.74 -0.01
N GLU A 85 -22.43 21.87 -0.61
CA GLU A 85 -23.16 21.86 -1.91
C GLU A 85 -22.41 21.11 -3.02
N LEU A 86 -21.07 21.21 -3.04
CA LEU A 86 -20.23 20.47 -4.00
C LEU A 86 -20.32 18.96 -3.76
N GLU A 87 -20.25 18.53 -2.50
CA GLU A 87 -20.30 17.12 -2.12
C GLU A 87 -21.69 16.52 -2.30
N LEU A 88 -22.75 17.30 -2.10
CA LEU A 88 -24.14 16.96 -2.43
C LEU A 88 -24.42 17.01 -3.94
N GLY A 89 -23.37 17.24 -4.75
CA GLY A 89 -23.41 17.12 -6.20
C GLY A 89 -24.17 18.24 -6.92
N MET A 90 -24.58 19.30 -6.22
CA MET A 90 -25.32 20.46 -6.75
C MET A 90 -26.55 20.07 -7.62
N GLY A 91 -27.20 18.95 -7.30
CA GLY A 91 -28.32 18.40 -8.08
C GLY A 91 -27.95 17.89 -9.48
N LYS A 92 -26.66 17.70 -9.77
CA LYS A 92 -26.14 17.23 -11.08
C LYS A 92 -25.39 15.91 -10.99
N PHE A 93 -24.84 15.62 -9.83
CA PHE A 93 -23.99 14.45 -9.58
C PHE A 93 -24.47 13.72 -8.33
N PRO A 94 -24.25 12.41 -8.22
CA PRO A 94 -24.46 11.70 -6.97
C PRO A 94 -23.62 12.30 -5.84
N SER A 95 -24.16 12.27 -4.63
CA SER A 95 -23.46 12.77 -3.45
C SER A 95 -22.23 11.90 -3.12
N CYS A 96 -21.04 12.52 -3.01
CA CYS A 96 -19.83 11.86 -2.51
C CYS A 96 -18.90 12.88 -1.83
N ALA A 97 -18.23 12.43 -0.77
CA ALA A 97 -17.04 13.02 -0.17
C ALA A 97 -16.02 11.90 0.07
N CYS A 98 -15.31 11.50 -0.98
CA CYS A 98 -14.58 10.24 -0.99
C CYS A 98 -13.22 10.32 -1.73
N PRO A 99 -12.10 9.84 -1.13
CA PRO A 99 -10.75 10.08 -1.65
C PRO A 99 -10.40 9.29 -2.90
N LYS A 100 -11.06 8.15 -3.17
CA LYS A 100 -10.61 7.21 -4.22
C LYS A 100 -9.09 6.98 -4.07
N SER A 101 -8.32 6.95 -5.15
CA SER A 101 -6.84 6.87 -5.10
C SER A 101 -6.16 8.23 -4.85
N GLY A 102 -6.91 9.30 -4.55
CA GLY A 102 -6.39 10.64 -4.29
C GLY A 102 -5.39 10.73 -3.14
N GLY A 103 -5.67 10.03 -2.04
CA GLY A 103 -4.70 9.82 -0.97
C GLY A 103 -4.90 10.71 0.27
N VAL A 104 -4.33 10.23 1.37
CA VAL A 104 -4.18 10.92 2.65
C VAL A 104 -2.70 10.94 3.01
N TRP A 105 -2.10 12.12 3.11
CA TRP A 105 -0.67 12.29 3.37
C TRP A 105 -0.45 13.15 4.60
N PHE A 106 0.56 12.83 5.42
CA PHE A 106 0.91 13.65 6.57
C PHE A 106 1.88 14.78 6.18
N ASN A 107 1.50 16.02 6.46
CA ASN A 107 2.33 17.18 6.23
C ASN A 107 3.20 17.45 7.46
N TYR A 108 4.48 17.10 7.39
CA TYR A 108 5.43 17.33 8.50
C TYR A 108 5.69 18.80 8.82
N GLU A 109 5.53 19.72 7.87
CA GLU A 109 5.72 21.16 8.12
C GLU A 109 4.53 21.78 8.86
N LYS A 110 3.31 21.33 8.51
CA LYS A 110 2.07 21.82 9.10
C LYS A 110 1.58 20.98 10.27
N HIS A 111 2.15 19.80 10.48
CA HIS A 111 1.71 18.79 11.45
C HIS A 111 0.23 18.41 11.33
N ILE A 112 -0.23 18.15 10.10
CA ILE A 112 -1.62 17.75 9.81
C ILE A 112 -1.66 16.64 8.76
N TYR A 113 -2.71 15.84 8.78
CA TYR A 113 -3.12 15.03 7.65
C TYR A 113 -3.81 15.90 6.59
N GLN A 114 -3.54 15.58 5.33
CA GLN A 114 -4.09 16.23 4.14
C GLN A 114 -4.79 15.17 3.30
N MET A 115 -6.02 15.42 2.86
CA MET A 115 -6.79 14.53 1.98
C MET A 115 -7.19 15.23 0.69
N TRP A 116 -7.02 14.54 -0.44
CA TRP A 116 -7.57 14.95 -1.74
C TRP A 116 -8.70 14.03 -2.12
N TYR A 117 -9.91 14.58 -2.20
CA TYR A 117 -11.13 13.78 -2.31
C TYR A 117 -12.09 14.30 -3.36
N GLU A 118 -12.92 13.41 -3.92
CA GLU A 118 -13.98 13.80 -4.83
C GLU A 118 -15.16 14.36 -4.06
N ALA A 119 -15.64 15.52 -4.50
CA ALA A 119 -16.86 16.16 -4.03
C ALA A 119 -17.91 16.10 -5.15
N GLY A 120 -18.94 15.29 -4.92
CA GLY A 120 -19.92 14.89 -5.92
C GLY A 120 -19.29 13.93 -6.93
N PHE A 121 -19.91 12.78 -7.18
CA PHE A 121 -19.34 11.74 -8.04
C PHE A 121 -19.11 12.26 -9.47
N LEU A 122 -17.86 12.24 -9.96
CA LEU A 122 -17.41 12.87 -11.22
C LEU A 122 -17.54 14.41 -11.26
N GLY A 123 -17.68 15.04 -10.09
CA GLY A 123 -17.85 16.48 -9.92
C GLY A 123 -16.52 17.23 -9.97
N THR A 124 -15.74 17.15 -8.88
CA THR A 124 -14.43 17.79 -8.77
C THR A 124 -13.58 17.19 -7.66
N ILE A 125 -12.31 17.60 -7.55
CA ILE A 125 -11.43 17.28 -6.43
C ILE A 125 -11.44 18.46 -5.45
N CYS A 126 -11.66 18.14 -4.18
CA CYS A 126 -11.56 19.03 -3.04
C CYS A 126 -10.46 18.56 -2.08
N TYR A 127 -10.18 19.39 -1.08
CA TYR A 127 -9.12 19.19 -0.11
C TYR A 127 -9.64 19.33 1.31
N ALA A 128 -9.17 18.48 2.21
CA ALA A 128 -9.50 18.50 3.63
C ALA A 128 -8.26 18.32 4.50
N GLU A 129 -8.31 18.86 5.72
CA GLU A 129 -7.23 18.81 6.70
C GLU A 129 -7.70 18.17 8.00
N SER A 130 -6.82 17.47 8.70
CA SER A 130 -7.13 16.87 10.00
C SER A 130 -5.89 16.83 10.89
N GLU A 131 -6.03 17.13 12.17
CA GLU A 131 -4.94 16.99 13.15
C GLU A 131 -4.79 15.53 13.63
N ASP A 132 -5.88 14.77 13.65
CA ASP A 132 -5.94 13.41 14.21
C ASP A 132 -6.22 12.31 13.17
N GLY A 133 -6.49 12.70 11.92
CA GLY A 133 -6.84 11.80 10.82
C GLY A 133 -8.29 11.32 10.83
N LEU A 134 -9.09 11.65 11.85
CA LEU A 134 -10.46 11.17 12.00
C LEU A 134 -11.50 12.29 11.88
N HIS A 135 -11.16 13.50 12.32
CA HIS A 135 -12.02 14.67 12.21
C HIS A 135 -11.47 15.62 11.16
N TRP A 136 -12.24 15.83 10.10
CA TRP A 136 -11.79 16.54 8.90
C TRP A 136 -12.42 17.92 8.78
N THR A 137 -11.57 18.92 8.58
CA THR A 137 -11.95 20.31 8.28
C THR A 137 -11.82 20.57 6.79
N ARG A 138 -12.78 21.32 6.23
CA ARG A 138 -12.80 21.75 4.82
C ARG A 138 -12.38 23.22 4.77
N PRO A 139 -11.10 23.54 4.52
CA PRO A 139 -10.65 24.93 4.52
C PRO A 139 -11.19 25.68 3.29
N GLU A 140 -11.51 26.96 3.46
CA GLU A 140 -11.78 27.83 2.30
C GLU A 140 -10.49 28.11 1.54
N LEU A 141 -10.51 27.88 0.22
CA LEU A 141 -9.38 28.06 -0.68
C LEU A 141 -9.66 29.19 -1.68
N ASP A 142 -8.59 29.74 -2.25
CA ASP A 142 -8.65 30.82 -3.23
C ASP A 142 -8.75 30.34 -4.69
N VAL A 143 -8.54 29.05 -4.95
CA VAL A 143 -8.68 28.42 -6.28
C VAL A 143 -10.09 28.68 -6.84
N VAL A 144 -11.10 28.44 -6.00
CA VAL A 144 -12.48 28.90 -6.20
C VAL A 144 -12.95 29.46 -4.86
N PRO A 145 -13.05 30.80 -4.73
CA PRO A 145 -13.36 31.45 -3.45
C PRO A 145 -14.60 30.89 -2.75
N GLY A 146 -14.52 30.67 -1.44
CA GLY A 146 -15.60 30.14 -0.61
C GLY A 146 -15.80 28.62 -0.72
N THR A 147 -14.86 27.90 -1.34
CA THR A 147 -14.89 26.44 -1.47
C THR A 147 -13.54 25.83 -1.12
N ASN A 148 -13.52 24.52 -0.89
CA ASN A 148 -12.28 23.75 -0.69
C ASN A 148 -11.83 22.99 -1.96
N ARG A 149 -12.28 23.45 -3.14
CA ARG A 149 -11.97 22.87 -4.45
C ARG A 149 -10.52 23.15 -4.85
N VAL A 150 -9.83 22.16 -5.42
CA VAL A 150 -8.42 22.31 -5.88
C VAL A 150 -8.24 22.32 -7.39
N LEU A 151 -9.28 21.99 -8.16
CA LEU A 151 -9.25 22.10 -9.63
C LEU A 151 -9.97 23.38 -10.10
N PRO A 152 -9.55 24.03 -11.18
CA PRO A 152 -10.32 25.14 -11.76
C PRO A 152 -11.67 24.63 -12.32
N TYR A 153 -12.60 25.55 -12.58
CA TYR A 153 -13.84 25.21 -13.31
C TYR A 153 -13.54 24.62 -14.69
N GLY A 154 -14.36 23.66 -15.13
CA GLY A 154 -14.26 23.04 -16.46
C GLY A 154 -13.38 21.79 -16.52
N LEU A 155 -12.42 21.62 -15.60
CA LEU A 155 -11.66 20.38 -15.48
C LEU A 155 -12.47 19.34 -14.68
N LYS A 156 -12.79 18.21 -15.31
CA LYS A 156 -13.54 17.10 -14.69
C LYS A 156 -12.65 15.87 -14.54
N CYS A 157 -12.65 15.27 -13.37
CA CYS A 157 -11.91 14.05 -13.08
C CYS A 157 -12.84 12.84 -13.02
N ASP A 158 -12.38 11.70 -13.52
CA ASP A 158 -12.95 10.39 -13.21
C ASP A 158 -12.21 9.74 -12.04
N SER A 159 -10.88 9.76 -12.16
CA SER A 159 -9.95 9.12 -11.26
C SER A 159 -8.63 9.87 -11.22
N TRP A 160 -7.96 9.83 -10.08
CA TRP A 160 -6.69 10.50 -9.89
C TRP A 160 -5.90 9.85 -8.76
N THR A 161 -4.64 10.24 -8.65
CA THR A 161 -3.77 9.94 -7.52
C THR A 161 -2.95 11.18 -7.20
N VAL A 162 -2.85 11.52 -5.92
CA VAL A 162 -1.89 12.51 -5.41
C VAL A 162 -0.79 11.81 -4.64
N VAL A 163 0.46 12.16 -4.91
CA VAL A 163 1.64 11.70 -4.18
C VAL A 163 2.37 12.92 -3.62
N HIS A 164 2.67 12.90 -2.32
CA HIS A 164 3.62 13.84 -1.72
C HIS A 164 5.04 13.33 -1.93
N ASP A 165 5.77 13.94 -2.85
CA ASP A 165 7.16 13.65 -3.15
C ASP A 165 8.07 14.38 -2.14
N TYR A 166 8.20 13.81 -0.95
CA TYR A 166 9.06 14.35 0.12
C TYR A 166 10.54 14.47 -0.27
N GLY A 167 10.98 13.72 -1.28
CA GLY A 167 12.33 13.77 -1.81
C GLY A 167 12.52 14.81 -2.93
N CYS A 168 11.48 15.55 -3.30
CA CYS A 168 11.53 16.47 -4.43
C CYS A 168 12.47 17.65 -4.13
N SER A 169 13.49 17.82 -4.99
CA SER A 169 14.41 18.95 -4.88
C SER A 169 13.84 20.26 -5.42
N ASP A 170 12.85 20.21 -6.32
CA ASP A 170 12.15 21.40 -6.81
C ASP A 170 10.93 21.69 -5.92
N PRO A 171 10.93 22.74 -5.09
CA PRO A 171 9.83 23.03 -4.18
C PRO A 171 8.52 23.35 -4.91
N ARG A 172 8.54 23.62 -6.22
CA ARG A 172 7.34 23.84 -7.04
C ARG A 172 6.62 22.54 -7.39
N GLN A 173 7.23 21.39 -7.13
CA GLN A 173 6.74 20.09 -7.55
C GLN A 173 6.64 19.07 -6.42
N ARG A 174 6.54 19.53 -5.17
CA ARG A 174 6.42 18.68 -3.98
C ARG A 174 5.24 17.72 -4.03
N PHE A 175 4.16 18.11 -4.67
CA PHE A 175 2.99 17.27 -4.90
C PHE A 175 2.89 16.93 -6.37
N LYS A 176 2.57 15.67 -6.65
CA LYS A 176 2.39 15.13 -7.99
C LYS A 176 0.97 14.62 -8.11
N MET A 177 0.28 14.97 -9.19
CA MET A 177 -1.04 14.43 -9.51
C MET A 177 -0.99 13.74 -10.86
N PHE A 178 -1.57 12.54 -10.92
CA PHE A 178 -1.96 11.87 -12.16
C PHE A 178 -3.48 11.78 -12.19
N LEU A 179 -4.09 12.29 -13.25
CA LEU A 179 -5.54 12.43 -13.39
C LEU A 179 -6.00 11.83 -14.72
N MET A 180 -7.10 11.10 -14.69
CA MET A 180 -7.86 10.68 -15.85
C MET A 180 -9.14 11.52 -15.90
N GLU A 181 -9.38 12.18 -17.03
CA GLU A 181 -10.64 12.91 -17.24
C GLU A 181 -11.81 11.94 -17.44
N ALA A 182 -13.02 12.40 -17.11
CA ALA A 182 -14.25 11.68 -17.37
C ALA A 182 -14.54 11.59 -18.87
N CYS A 183 -14.03 10.53 -19.51
CA CYS A 183 -14.24 10.22 -20.92
C CYS A 183 -14.49 8.70 -21.09
N PRO A 184 -15.43 8.27 -21.95
CA PRO A 184 -15.62 6.85 -22.22
C PRO A 184 -14.38 6.20 -22.84
N GLY A 185 -13.87 5.14 -22.22
CA GLY A 185 -12.82 4.28 -22.79
C GLY A 185 -11.39 4.70 -22.45
N VAL A 186 -10.46 4.48 -23.39
CA VAL A 186 -9.03 4.78 -23.22
C VAL A 186 -8.77 6.21 -23.67
N SER A 187 -8.14 7.02 -22.81
CA SER A 187 -7.80 8.41 -23.09
C SER A 187 -6.37 8.70 -22.65
N ARG A 188 -5.84 9.89 -23.00
CA ARG A 188 -4.61 10.37 -22.37
C ARG A 188 -4.97 10.90 -20.99
N GLY A 189 -4.21 10.51 -19.98
CA GLY A 189 -4.28 11.16 -18.68
C GLY A 189 -3.48 12.46 -18.65
N MET A 190 -3.47 13.09 -17.48
CA MET A 190 -2.84 14.38 -17.24
C MET A 190 -1.93 14.30 -16.00
N LEU A 191 -0.71 14.80 -16.14
CA LEU A 191 0.18 15.04 -15.01
C LEU A 191 0.17 16.51 -14.62
N MET A 192 0.08 16.77 -13.33
CA MET A 192 0.19 18.10 -12.74
C MET A 192 1.13 18.05 -11.54
N THR A 193 1.72 19.20 -11.23
CA THR A 193 2.60 19.36 -10.06
C THR A 193 2.14 20.55 -9.24
N SER A 194 2.44 20.55 -7.95
CA SER A 194 2.07 21.64 -7.06
C SER A 194 3.10 21.82 -5.94
N PRO A 195 3.36 23.07 -5.51
CA PRO A 195 4.16 23.35 -4.31
C PRO A 195 3.42 23.02 -3.00
N ASP A 196 2.08 23.15 -2.99
CA ASP A 196 1.26 23.11 -1.77
C ASP A 196 0.14 22.06 -1.83
N GLY A 197 -0.02 21.38 -2.96
CA GLY A 197 -1.08 20.40 -3.21
C GLY A 197 -2.46 21.04 -3.46
N ILE A 198 -2.52 22.37 -3.54
CA ILE A 198 -3.76 23.12 -3.74
C ILE A 198 -3.74 23.80 -5.11
N ARG A 199 -2.63 24.48 -5.45
CA ARG A 199 -2.46 25.19 -6.72
C ARG A 199 -1.66 24.32 -7.68
N TRP A 200 -2.37 23.71 -8.62
CA TRP A 200 -1.79 22.76 -9.58
C TRP A 200 -1.33 23.45 -10.87
N SER A 201 -0.22 22.99 -11.42
CA SER A 201 0.32 23.43 -12.72
C SER A 201 -0.64 23.12 -13.87
N LEU A 202 -0.42 23.73 -15.04
CA LEU A 202 -1.11 23.27 -16.26
C LEU A 202 -0.80 21.78 -16.53
N PRO A 203 -1.78 21.02 -17.04
CA PRO A 203 -1.63 19.59 -17.25
C PRO A 203 -0.70 19.26 -18.43
N THR A 204 0.12 18.24 -18.24
CA THR A 204 0.91 17.60 -19.30
C THR A 204 0.28 16.25 -19.64
N ALA A 205 0.01 16.00 -20.91
CA ALA A 205 -0.63 14.75 -21.34
C ALA A 205 0.30 13.54 -21.20
N THR A 206 -0.26 12.40 -20.78
CA THR A 206 0.43 11.11 -20.71
C THR A 206 0.23 10.28 -21.98
N GLY A 207 0.81 9.08 -22.00
CA GLY A 207 0.37 7.99 -22.86
C GLY A 207 -1.10 7.62 -22.61
N TYR A 208 -1.68 6.85 -23.54
CA TYR A 208 -3.04 6.36 -23.43
C TYR A 208 -3.18 5.35 -22.28
N ALA A 209 -4.22 5.50 -21.47
CA ALA A 209 -4.54 4.61 -20.35
C ALA A 209 -6.06 4.51 -20.15
N GLY A 210 -6.52 3.45 -19.47
CA GLY A 210 -7.89 3.40 -18.98
C GLY A 210 -8.07 4.28 -17.73
N ASP A 211 -9.32 4.60 -17.39
CA ASP A 211 -9.72 5.15 -16.11
C ASP A 211 -9.17 4.30 -14.94
N ARG A 212 -9.18 4.77 -13.69
CA ARG A 212 -8.59 4.06 -12.51
C ARG A 212 -7.16 3.58 -12.72
N SER A 213 -6.41 4.22 -13.61
CA SER A 213 -4.96 4.11 -13.63
C SER A 213 -4.40 4.99 -12.53
N THR A 214 -3.36 4.53 -11.85
CA THR A 214 -2.81 5.17 -10.65
C THR A 214 -1.29 5.20 -10.73
N MET A 215 -0.66 5.88 -9.78
CA MET A 215 0.80 6.01 -9.74
C MET A 215 1.33 5.92 -8.32
N PHE A 216 2.61 5.61 -8.18
CA PHE A 216 3.34 5.67 -6.93
C PHE A 216 4.83 5.89 -7.21
N TYR A 217 5.57 6.25 -6.17
CA TYR A 217 7.02 6.31 -6.22
C TYR A 217 7.60 5.11 -5.46
N ASP A 218 8.45 4.34 -6.13
CA ASP A 218 9.23 3.26 -5.53
C ASP A 218 10.62 3.81 -5.16
N PRO A 219 10.92 4.01 -3.87
CA PRO A 219 12.21 4.51 -3.41
C PRO A 219 13.33 3.47 -3.49
N PHE A 220 13.01 2.18 -3.53
CA PHE A 220 13.97 1.09 -3.57
C PHE A 220 14.57 0.95 -4.98
N THR A 221 13.75 1.14 -6.01
CA THR A 221 14.22 1.18 -7.41
C THR A 221 14.51 2.60 -7.91
N ARG A 222 14.04 3.62 -7.19
CA ARG A 222 14.08 5.07 -7.50
C ARG A 222 13.34 5.41 -8.79
N LYS A 223 12.08 4.98 -8.85
CA LYS A 223 11.24 5.07 -10.03
C LYS A 223 9.86 5.62 -9.70
N TRP A 224 9.36 6.48 -10.58
CA TRP A 224 7.94 6.72 -10.72
C TRP A 224 7.32 5.56 -11.47
N CYS A 225 6.34 4.92 -10.86
CA CYS A 225 5.68 3.72 -11.37
C CYS A 225 4.21 4.03 -11.65
N PHE A 226 3.72 3.57 -12.79
CA PHE A 226 2.35 3.75 -13.21
C PHE A 226 1.67 2.39 -13.33
N SER A 227 0.56 2.27 -12.60
CA SER A 227 -0.34 1.14 -12.61
C SER A 227 -1.43 1.46 -13.63
N LEU A 228 -1.35 0.89 -14.83
CA LEU A 228 -2.18 1.28 -15.97
C LEU A 228 -3.30 0.28 -16.19
N ARG A 229 -4.57 0.70 -16.16
CA ARG A 229 -5.67 -0.21 -16.50
C ARG A 229 -5.53 -0.68 -17.96
N SER A 230 -5.57 -2.00 -18.12
CA SER A 230 -5.46 -2.71 -19.39
C SER A 230 -6.56 -3.78 -19.48
N TYR A 231 -6.91 -4.19 -20.70
CA TYR A 231 -8.00 -5.13 -20.96
C TYR A 231 -7.51 -6.38 -21.73
N GLY A 232 -8.13 -7.51 -21.41
CA GLY A 232 -8.03 -8.73 -22.21
C GLY A 232 -8.77 -8.62 -23.55
N SER A 233 -8.82 -9.72 -24.32
CA SER A 233 -9.70 -9.82 -25.50
C SER A 233 -11.18 -9.74 -25.12
N ASN A 234 -11.51 -10.11 -23.88
CA ASN A 234 -12.79 -9.88 -23.24
C ASN A 234 -12.70 -8.63 -22.34
N PRO A 235 -13.51 -7.58 -22.55
CA PRO A 235 -13.50 -6.37 -21.71
C PRO A 235 -13.91 -6.65 -20.25
N LEU A 236 -14.47 -7.81 -19.95
CA LEU A 236 -14.74 -8.30 -18.60
C LEU A 236 -13.49 -8.92 -17.92
N LEU A 237 -12.32 -8.87 -18.55
CA LEU A 237 -11.05 -9.22 -17.91
C LEU A 237 -10.21 -7.95 -17.76
N ARG A 238 -10.25 -7.36 -16.56
CA ARG A 238 -9.43 -6.22 -16.18
C ARG A 238 -8.07 -6.69 -15.67
N MET A 239 -7.02 -6.04 -16.13
CA MET A 239 -5.62 -6.28 -15.79
C MET A 239 -4.88 -4.95 -15.63
N ARG A 240 -3.61 -5.00 -15.25
CA ARG A 240 -2.71 -3.85 -15.16
C ARG A 240 -1.51 -4.06 -16.08
N ASP A 241 -1.22 -3.03 -16.86
CA ASP A 241 0.11 -2.84 -17.44
C ASP A 241 0.93 -1.95 -16.47
N TYR A 242 2.25 -2.06 -16.55
CA TYR A 242 3.21 -1.31 -15.75
C TYR A 242 4.12 -0.47 -16.64
N ALA A 243 4.36 0.78 -16.24
CA ALA A 243 5.38 1.64 -16.82
C ALA A 243 6.18 2.30 -15.68
N GLU A 244 7.47 2.52 -15.90
CA GLU A 244 8.33 3.20 -14.93
C GLU A 244 9.28 4.21 -15.58
N GLY A 245 9.72 5.19 -14.81
CA GLY A 245 10.77 6.12 -15.22
C GLY A 245 11.40 6.85 -14.03
N SER A 246 12.63 7.35 -14.22
CA SER A 246 13.35 8.04 -13.13
C SER A 246 12.87 9.48 -12.91
N ASP A 247 12.27 10.10 -13.93
CA ASP A 247 11.69 11.44 -13.85
C ASP A 247 10.18 11.35 -14.06
N PHE A 248 9.43 12.16 -13.30
CA PHE A 248 7.97 12.11 -13.22
C PHE A 248 7.28 12.30 -14.58
N PHE A 249 7.72 13.27 -15.37
CA PHE A 249 7.07 13.59 -16.65
C PHE A 249 7.51 12.64 -17.78
N THR A 250 8.77 12.23 -17.79
CA THR A 250 9.27 11.27 -18.80
C THR A 250 8.71 9.86 -18.56
N ALA A 251 8.50 9.47 -17.30
CA ALA A 251 7.86 8.20 -16.93
C ALA A 251 6.44 8.06 -17.48
N SER A 252 5.75 9.16 -17.79
CA SER A 252 4.39 9.11 -18.30
C SER A 252 4.24 8.95 -19.81
N GLN A 253 5.35 8.85 -20.54
CA GLN A 253 5.35 8.67 -21.99
C GLN A 253 5.31 7.18 -22.37
N TRP A 254 4.37 6.43 -21.78
CA TRP A 254 4.11 5.04 -22.15
C TRP A 254 3.33 4.94 -23.47
N GLY A 255 3.45 3.80 -24.14
CA GLY A 255 2.99 3.58 -25.52
C GLY A 255 4.15 3.21 -26.43
N THR A 256 3.94 3.28 -27.75
CA THR A 256 5.02 3.05 -28.72
C THR A 256 5.78 4.35 -28.97
N VAL A 257 7.01 4.43 -28.48
CA VAL A 257 7.92 5.56 -28.76
C VAL A 257 9.11 4.99 -29.51
N ASP A 258 9.42 5.55 -30.68
CA ASP A 258 10.50 5.07 -31.57
C ASP A 258 10.38 3.58 -31.96
N GLY A 259 9.16 3.04 -31.98
CA GLY A 259 8.88 1.65 -32.31
C GLY A 259 8.84 0.68 -31.12
N GLU A 260 9.16 1.14 -29.90
CA GLU A 260 9.20 0.30 -28.70
C GLU A 260 8.04 0.59 -27.75
N LYS A 261 7.33 -0.46 -27.31
CA LYS A 261 6.28 -0.35 -26.29
C LYS A 261 6.95 -0.14 -24.92
N ARG A 262 6.70 1.00 -24.29
CA ARG A 262 7.27 1.37 -22.98
C ARG A 262 6.44 0.93 -21.76
N SER A 263 5.52 -0.02 -21.94
CA SER A 263 4.79 -0.65 -20.83
C SER A 263 4.71 -2.16 -21.00
N VAL A 264 4.73 -2.88 -19.88
CA VAL A 264 4.69 -4.36 -19.81
C VAL A 264 3.42 -4.83 -19.10
N HIS A 265 2.97 -6.06 -19.36
CA HIS A 265 1.88 -6.65 -18.57
C HIS A 265 2.37 -6.97 -17.16
N TRP A 266 1.54 -6.70 -16.15
CA TRP A 266 2.02 -6.64 -14.77
C TRP A 266 1.19 -7.43 -13.77
N ALA A 267 -0.09 -7.10 -13.61
CA ALA A 267 -0.93 -7.69 -12.58
C ALA A 267 -2.33 -7.99 -13.10
N GLY A 268 -2.95 -9.03 -12.56
CA GLY A 268 -4.31 -9.44 -12.86
C GLY A 268 -4.82 -10.35 -11.75
N VAL A 269 -6.08 -10.77 -11.86
CA VAL A 269 -6.56 -11.90 -11.06
C VAL A 269 -5.98 -13.21 -11.60
N ASP A 270 -5.68 -14.13 -10.70
CA ASP A 270 -5.17 -15.46 -11.02
C ASP A 270 -6.12 -16.57 -10.53
N GLU A 271 -5.74 -17.82 -10.74
CA GLU A 271 -6.52 -19.02 -10.39
C GLU A 271 -6.71 -19.23 -8.88
N LEU A 272 -5.98 -18.49 -8.03
CA LEU A 272 -6.14 -18.50 -6.58
C LEU A 272 -7.19 -17.48 -6.10
N ASP A 273 -7.58 -16.51 -6.94
CA ASP A 273 -8.58 -15.49 -6.60
C ASP A 273 -10.00 -16.07 -6.69
N ARG A 274 -10.64 -16.23 -5.53
CA ARG A 274 -11.94 -16.90 -5.41
C ARG A 274 -13.10 -15.90 -5.46
N PRO A 275 -14.24 -16.29 -6.04
CA PRO A 275 -15.46 -15.49 -5.92
C PRO A 275 -15.92 -15.41 -4.47
N LEU A 276 -16.66 -14.35 -4.13
CA LEU A 276 -17.44 -14.32 -2.89
C LEU A 276 -18.52 -15.43 -2.96
N PRO A 277 -18.64 -16.32 -1.95
CA PRO A 277 -19.55 -17.45 -2.00
C PRO A 277 -21.00 -17.09 -2.33
N GLU A 278 -21.48 -15.95 -1.83
CA GLU A 278 -22.84 -15.44 -2.02
C GLU A 278 -23.12 -14.89 -3.43
N LEU A 279 -22.09 -14.46 -4.16
CA LEU A 279 -22.23 -13.93 -5.53
C LEU A 279 -21.89 -14.98 -6.59
N GLY A 280 -20.89 -15.83 -6.34
CA GLY A 280 -20.43 -16.84 -7.30
C GLY A 280 -19.83 -16.27 -8.60
N ILE A 281 -19.57 -14.96 -8.66
CA ILE A 281 -19.04 -14.28 -9.85
C ILE A 281 -17.51 -14.28 -9.78
N PRO A 282 -16.81 -14.78 -10.81
CA PRO A 282 -15.34 -14.72 -10.85
C PRO A 282 -14.83 -13.29 -10.70
N PRO A 283 -13.88 -13.04 -9.77
CA PRO A 283 -13.40 -11.68 -9.53
C PRO A 283 -12.61 -11.15 -10.73
N GLN A 284 -12.42 -9.83 -10.73
CA GLN A 284 -11.57 -9.09 -11.66
C GLN A 284 -10.73 -8.08 -10.88
N LEU A 285 -9.50 -7.80 -11.34
CA LEU A 285 -8.68 -6.76 -10.74
C LEU A 285 -9.19 -5.38 -11.17
N TYR A 286 -9.79 -4.63 -10.26
CA TYR A 286 -10.35 -3.31 -10.54
C TYR A 286 -9.30 -2.20 -10.47
N ASN A 287 -8.51 -2.21 -9.41
CA ASN A 287 -7.44 -1.25 -9.16
C ASN A 287 -6.25 -1.90 -8.44
N LEU A 288 -5.07 -1.31 -8.58
CA LEU A 288 -3.89 -1.66 -7.80
C LEU A 288 -3.17 -0.37 -7.39
N ASP A 289 -3.27 -0.04 -6.11
CA ASP A 289 -2.49 1.03 -5.45
C ASP A 289 -1.30 0.41 -4.71
N ALA A 290 -0.22 1.17 -4.57
CA ALA A 290 0.97 0.70 -3.87
C ALA A 290 1.72 1.86 -3.20
N VAL A 291 2.41 1.56 -2.11
CA VAL A 291 3.19 2.54 -1.35
C VAL A 291 4.42 1.86 -0.73
N PRO A 292 5.56 2.55 -0.58
CA PRO A 292 6.66 2.01 0.21
C PRO A 292 6.26 1.96 1.70
N TYR A 293 6.41 0.79 2.31
CA TYR A 293 6.17 0.55 3.73
C TYR A 293 7.31 -0.29 4.31
N GLU A 294 8.02 0.28 5.28
CA GLU A 294 9.19 -0.31 5.90
C GLU A 294 10.22 -0.76 4.85
N SER A 295 10.52 -2.06 4.77
CA SER A 295 11.53 -2.63 3.87
C SER A 295 10.99 -3.14 2.53
N LEU A 296 9.70 -2.94 2.23
CA LEU A 296 9.03 -3.44 1.02
C LEU A 296 8.00 -2.48 0.43
N MET A 297 7.47 -2.80 -0.74
CA MET A 297 6.29 -2.14 -1.31
C MET A 297 5.03 -2.87 -0.85
N LEU A 298 4.13 -2.15 -0.19
CA LEU A 298 2.80 -2.62 0.19
C LEU A 298 1.82 -2.29 -0.93
N GLY A 299 1.18 -3.32 -1.48
CA GLY A 299 0.15 -3.22 -2.50
C GLY A 299 -1.24 -3.44 -1.94
N MET A 300 -2.22 -2.78 -2.55
CA MET A 300 -3.64 -2.95 -2.26
C MET A 300 -4.38 -3.32 -3.55
N PHE A 301 -4.70 -4.60 -3.70
CA PHE A 301 -5.47 -5.14 -4.81
C PHE A 301 -6.95 -4.90 -4.54
N GLN A 302 -7.59 -4.07 -5.36
CA GLN A 302 -9.04 -3.90 -5.31
C GLN A 302 -9.68 -4.91 -6.26
N LEU A 303 -10.31 -5.95 -5.71
CA LEU A 303 -11.02 -6.95 -6.51
C LEU A 303 -12.49 -6.55 -6.69
N HIS A 304 -13.02 -6.79 -7.88
CA HIS A 304 -14.43 -6.57 -8.23
C HIS A 304 -15.16 -7.91 -8.34
N TYR A 305 -16.14 -8.11 -7.46
CA TYR A 305 -16.94 -9.34 -7.36
C TYR A 305 -18.31 -9.22 -8.05
N GLY A 306 -18.64 -8.07 -8.65
CA GLY A 306 -19.94 -7.82 -9.27
C GLY A 306 -20.93 -7.17 -8.29
N PRO A 307 -22.22 -7.03 -8.64
CA PRO A 307 -22.81 -7.42 -9.90
C PRO A 307 -22.35 -6.51 -11.06
N SER A 308 -22.83 -6.78 -12.28
CA SER A 308 -22.49 -5.94 -13.44
C SER A 308 -23.00 -4.51 -13.27
N ASN A 309 -22.41 -3.54 -13.98
CA ASN A 309 -22.92 -2.16 -13.98
C ASN A 309 -24.41 -2.09 -14.37
N GLN A 310 -24.88 -2.92 -15.31
CA GLN A 310 -26.28 -2.93 -15.72
C GLN A 310 -27.22 -3.33 -14.57
N GLU A 311 -26.80 -4.23 -13.69
CA GLU A 311 -27.59 -4.61 -12.51
C GLU A 311 -27.50 -3.54 -11.42
N CYS A 312 -26.34 -2.91 -11.24
CA CYS A 312 -26.18 -1.78 -10.32
C CYS A 312 -27.08 -0.59 -10.75
N GLU A 313 -27.10 -0.26 -12.04
CA GLU A 313 -27.95 0.79 -12.62
C GLU A 313 -29.44 0.54 -12.40
N LYS A 314 -29.89 -0.72 -12.48
CA LYS A 314 -31.30 -1.08 -12.27
C LYS A 314 -31.73 -1.02 -10.80
N THR A 315 -30.82 -1.36 -9.90
CA THR A 315 -31.13 -1.53 -8.47
C THR A 315 -30.84 -0.27 -7.66
N GLY A 316 -29.99 0.64 -8.18
CA GLY A 316 -29.45 1.77 -7.42
C GLY A 316 -28.43 1.33 -6.35
N LEU A 317 -28.00 0.07 -6.37
CA LEU A 317 -27.02 -0.48 -5.43
C LEU A 317 -25.61 -0.45 -6.04
N PRO A 318 -24.57 -0.17 -5.22
CA PRO A 318 -23.19 -0.17 -5.68
C PRO A 318 -22.71 -1.58 -6.06
N LYS A 319 -21.70 -1.64 -6.92
CA LYS A 319 -20.95 -2.87 -7.19
C LYS A 319 -20.17 -3.30 -5.95
N ILE A 320 -19.96 -4.59 -5.73
CA ILE A 320 -19.17 -5.14 -4.65
C ILE A 320 -17.70 -5.22 -5.07
N THR A 321 -16.85 -4.51 -4.33
CA THR A 321 -15.40 -4.62 -4.42
C THR A 321 -14.81 -4.83 -3.03
N GLY A 322 -13.70 -5.56 -2.95
CA GLY A 322 -12.96 -5.80 -1.71
C GLY A 322 -11.48 -5.44 -1.87
N LEU A 323 -10.80 -5.20 -0.77
CA LEU A 323 -9.39 -4.80 -0.74
C LEU A 323 -8.54 -5.92 -0.16
N GLU A 324 -7.52 -6.35 -0.89
CA GLU A 324 -6.59 -7.41 -0.50
C GLU A 324 -5.15 -6.90 -0.46
N PHE A 325 -4.39 -7.33 0.54
CA PHE A 325 -2.97 -6.98 0.64
C PHE A 325 -2.13 -7.76 -0.36
N ALA A 326 -1.08 -7.11 -0.85
CA ALA A 326 0.00 -7.72 -1.61
C ALA A 326 1.34 -7.15 -1.17
N TYR A 327 2.42 -7.92 -1.31
CA TYR A 327 3.75 -7.53 -0.85
C TYR A 327 4.75 -7.70 -1.98
N SER A 328 5.59 -6.69 -2.22
CA SER A 328 6.67 -6.78 -3.21
C SER A 328 7.98 -6.32 -2.61
N ARG A 329 9.01 -7.16 -2.70
CA ARG A 329 10.37 -6.86 -2.21
C ARG A 329 11.30 -6.34 -3.31
N ASP A 330 10.88 -6.41 -4.56
CA ASP A 330 11.64 -5.93 -5.71
C ASP A 330 10.97 -4.79 -6.49
N GLY A 331 9.79 -4.36 -6.04
CA GLY A 331 9.01 -3.27 -6.63
C GLY A 331 8.13 -3.68 -7.81
N PHE A 332 8.22 -4.92 -8.28
CA PHE A 332 7.47 -5.39 -9.45
C PHE A 332 6.66 -6.66 -9.18
N HIS A 333 7.24 -7.71 -8.61
CA HIS A 333 6.52 -8.97 -8.41
C HIS A 333 5.72 -8.93 -7.11
N TRP A 334 4.43 -9.28 -7.19
CA TRP A 334 3.52 -9.26 -6.05
C TRP A 334 3.34 -10.66 -5.46
N HIS A 335 3.74 -10.83 -4.20
CA HIS A 335 3.39 -11.99 -3.42
C HIS A 335 2.09 -11.74 -2.64
N ARG A 336 1.13 -12.65 -2.78
CA ARG A 336 -0.19 -12.61 -2.13
C ARG A 336 -0.47 -13.97 -1.48
N PRO A 337 0.18 -14.28 -0.34
CA PRO A 337 0.06 -15.57 0.32
C PRO A 337 -1.30 -15.76 1.00
N ASP A 338 -1.94 -14.67 1.36
CA ASP A 338 -3.32 -14.60 1.79
C ASP A 338 -4.17 -13.89 0.73
N ARG A 339 -5.37 -14.43 0.47
CA ARG A 339 -6.33 -13.94 -0.55
C ARG A 339 -7.66 -13.56 0.09
N ASN A 340 -7.67 -13.31 1.40
CA ASN A 340 -8.84 -12.79 2.06
C ASN A 340 -8.88 -11.27 1.89
N CYS A 341 -10.08 -10.73 1.74
CA CYS A 341 -10.25 -9.29 1.73
C CYS A 341 -10.01 -8.72 3.12
N ALA A 342 -8.99 -7.88 3.23
CA ALA A 342 -8.65 -7.12 4.41
C ALA A 342 -9.70 -6.07 4.76
N ILE A 343 -10.35 -5.48 3.75
CA ILE A 343 -11.50 -4.60 3.93
C ILE A 343 -12.58 -5.01 2.92
N LEU A 344 -13.73 -5.44 3.43
CA LEU A 344 -14.93 -5.75 2.67
C LEU A 344 -16.02 -4.71 2.94
N PRO A 345 -16.98 -4.51 2.01
CA PRO A 345 -18.17 -3.74 2.30
C PRO A 345 -18.97 -4.38 3.43
N GLU A 346 -19.67 -3.55 4.19
CA GLU A 346 -20.68 -4.03 5.12
C GLU A 346 -21.88 -4.63 4.39
N LYS A 347 -22.74 -5.30 5.15
CA LYS A 347 -24.04 -5.74 4.66
C LYS A 347 -25.06 -4.59 4.69
N GLU A 348 -26.31 -4.90 4.39
CA GLU A 348 -27.42 -3.96 4.30
C GLU A 348 -27.50 -2.97 5.48
N ASN A 349 -27.94 -1.74 5.19
CA ASN A 349 -28.09 -0.61 6.13
C ASN A 349 -26.77 -0.01 6.66
N SER A 350 -25.69 -0.10 5.89
CA SER A 350 -24.46 0.66 6.15
C SER A 350 -24.23 1.78 5.14
N TRP A 351 -23.28 2.67 5.42
CA TRP A 351 -22.84 3.70 4.49
C TRP A 351 -21.88 3.14 3.40
N ASP A 352 -21.28 1.97 3.64
CA ASP A 352 -20.28 1.30 2.81
C ASP A 352 -20.74 -0.08 2.33
N ILE A 353 -22.01 -0.23 1.92
CA ILE A 353 -22.55 -1.52 1.44
C ILE A 353 -21.91 -2.02 0.13
N GLY A 354 -21.14 -1.17 -0.54
CA GLY A 354 -20.39 -1.56 -1.71
C GLY A 354 -19.39 -0.54 -2.18
N TYR A 355 -18.75 -0.92 -3.27
CA TYR A 355 -17.76 -0.18 -4.03
C TYR A 355 -16.61 0.34 -3.17
N VAL A 356 -16.13 -0.53 -2.28
CA VAL A 356 -15.00 -0.24 -1.40
C VAL A 356 -13.72 -0.03 -2.22
N GLN A 357 -13.04 1.09 -1.97
CA GLN A 357 -11.83 1.47 -2.71
C GLN A 357 -10.67 1.84 -1.79
N SER A 358 -9.46 1.47 -2.21
CA SER A 358 -8.20 1.90 -1.61
C SER A 358 -7.85 3.34 -1.97
N LEU A 359 -6.84 3.87 -1.27
CA LEU A 359 -6.19 5.14 -1.54
C LEU A 359 -4.78 4.93 -2.12
N GLY A 360 -4.28 5.92 -2.88
CA GLY A 360 -2.97 5.85 -3.53
C GLY A 360 -1.79 5.72 -2.55
N ASN A 361 -1.92 6.23 -1.33
CA ASN A 361 -0.92 6.06 -0.26
C ASN A 361 -1.12 4.77 0.57
N VAL A 362 -2.19 4.01 0.30
CA VAL A 362 -2.65 2.79 1.01
C VAL A 362 -2.96 2.98 2.50
N CYS A 363 -2.00 3.48 3.29
CA CYS A 363 -2.14 3.71 4.72
C CYS A 363 -1.33 4.92 5.21
N THR A 364 -1.63 5.32 6.44
CA THR A 364 -0.81 6.22 7.27
C THR A 364 -0.36 5.48 8.52
N VAL A 365 0.68 6.00 9.15
CA VAL A 365 1.40 5.29 10.20
C VAL A 365 1.44 6.10 11.49
N ASP A 366 1.19 5.43 12.60
CA ASP A 366 1.48 5.91 13.94
C ASP A 366 2.45 4.93 14.66
N GLU A 367 2.87 5.24 15.89
CA GLU A 367 3.80 4.39 16.64
C GLU A 367 3.28 2.97 16.82
N GLU A 368 2.01 2.83 17.22
CA GLU A 368 1.41 1.54 17.61
C GLU A 368 0.44 0.97 16.57
N LYS A 369 0.03 1.76 15.58
CA LYS A 369 -1.00 1.36 14.61
C LYS A 369 -0.76 1.89 13.20
N ILE A 370 -1.41 1.24 12.25
CA ILE A 370 -1.55 1.64 10.86
C ILE A 370 -3.02 2.01 10.63
N THR A 371 -3.27 3.14 9.99
CA THR A 371 -4.62 3.55 9.60
C THR A 371 -4.78 3.38 8.09
N PHE A 372 -5.77 2.58 7.70
CA PHE A 372 -6.22 2.40 6.32
C PHE A 372 -7.49 3.22 6.12
N TYR A 373 -7.39 4.28 5.31
CA TYR A 373 -8.59 4.95 4.83
C TYR A 373 -9.15 4.15 3.65
N PHE A 374 -10.47 4.18 3.49
CA PHE A 374 -11.15 3.55 2.36
C PHE A 374 -12.38 4.36 1.96
N THR A 375 -12.74 4.27 0.70
CA THR A 375 -14.03 4.78 0.20
C THR A 375 -15.09 3.69 0.32
N GLY A 376 -16.34 4.06 0.60
CA GLY A 376 -17.51 3.18 0.52
C GLY A 376 -18.73 3.95 0.02
N PHE A 377 -19.69 3.23 -0.57
CA PHE A 377 -20.94 3.81 -1.10
C PHE A 377 -22.15 3.07 -0.55
N ALA A 378 -23.21 3.81 -0.23
CA ALA A 378 -24.51 3.25 0.15
C ALA A 378 -25.44 3.06 -1.06
N GLY A 379 -25.21 3.81 -2.15
CA GLY A 379 -26.16 3.90 -3.26
C GLY A 379 -27.47 4.57 -2.84
N ASN A 380 -28.48 4.48 -3.71
CA ASN A 380 -29.83 4.99 -3.46
C ASN A 380 -30.86 4.04 -4.10
N PRO A 381 -31.23 2.95 -3.41
CA PRO A 381 -32.12 1.93 -3.96
C PRO A 381 -33.50 2.49 -4.31
N GLY A 382 -34.01 2.12 -5.49
CA GLY A 382 -35.34 2.53 -5.95
C GLY A 382 -35.42 3.93 -6.56
N ALA A 383 -34.32 4.66 -6.65
CA ALA A 383 -34.24 5.89 -7.44
C ALA A 383 -34.32 5.59 -8.94
N ASP A 384 -35.06 6.41 -9.68
CA ASP A 384 -35.13 6.35 -11.16
C ASP A 384 -33.94 7.11 -11.79
N ASP A 385 -32.73 6.73 -11.39
CA ASP A 385 -31.47 7.28 -11.90
C ASP A 385 -30.40 6.18 -11.94
N LYS A 386 -29.79 5.99 -13.11
CA LYS A 386 -28.69 5.03 -13.31
C LYS A 386 -27.46 5.34 -12.47
N MET A 387 -27.25 6.60 -12.09
CA MET A 387 -26.13 7.02 -11.27
C MET A 387 -26.39 6.85 -9.77
N ALA A 388 -27.60 6.42 -9.37
CA ALA A 388 -27.96 6.17 -7.98
C ALA A 388 -27.05 5.17 -7.27
N MET A 389 -26.43 4.23 -8.00
CA MET A 389 -25.42 3.30 -7.46
C MET A 389 -24.16 3.99 -6.89
N TYR A 390 -23.93 5.25 -7.21
CA TYR A 390 -22.80 6.05 -6.75
C TYR A 390 -23.21 7.15 -5.76
N GLU A 391 -24.44 7.11 -5.25
CA GLU A 391 -24.90 8.01 -4.19
C GLU A 391 -24.29 7.66 -2.84
N ASN A 392 -24.25 8.67 -1.96
CA ASN A 392 -23.82 8.56 -0.58
C ASN A 392 -22.39 7.99 -0.44
N GLY A 393 -21.48 8.40 -1.33
CA GLY A 393 -20.06 8.04 -1.23
C GLY A 393 -19.41 8.75 -0.05
N ALA A 394 -18.72 8.00 0.81
CA ALA A 394 -18.08 8.53 2.01
C ALA A 394 -16.73 7.87 2.26
N THR A 395 -16.01 8.36 3.26
CA THR A 395 -14.69 7.90 3.66
C THR A 395 -14.76 7.23 5.03
N GLY A 396 -14.19 6.04 5.15
CA GLY A 396 -13.99 5.34 6.40
C GLY A 396 -12.52 5.19 6.74
N ALA A 397 -12.26 4.83 7.99
CA ALA A 397 -10.96 4.43 8.51
C ALA A 397 -11.05 3.02 9.11
N ALA A 398 -9.97 2.26 9.01
CA ALA A 398 -9.78 0.98 9.67
C ALA A 398 -8.36 0.91 10.25
N PHE A 399 -8.19 0.24 11.38
CA PHE A 399 -6.94 0.20 12.12
C PHE A 399 -6.36 -1.20 12.20
N LEU A 400 -5.04 -1.31 12.03
CA LEU A 400 -4.28 -2.51 12.30
C LEU A 400 -3.15 -2.17 13.25
N ARG A 401 -2.71 -3.13 14.07
CA ARG A 401 -1.45 -3.03 14.81
C ARG A 401 -0.31 -2.61 13.87
N ARG A 402 0.64 -1.79 14.33
CA ARG A 402 1.89 -1.51 13.60
C ARG A 402 2.53 -2.83 13.18
N ASP A 403 2.85 -2.98 11.90
CA ASP A 403 3.40 -4.21 11.27
C ASP A 403 2.55 -5.47 11.42
N GLY A 404 1.28 -5.34 11.81
CA GLY A 404 0.42 -6.44 12.20
C GLY A 404 -0.09 -7.34 11.05
N PHE A 405 0.41 -7.21 9.83
CA PHE A 405 -0.10 -7.92 8.64
C PHE A 405 -0.05 -9.44 8.78
N ALA A 406 1.02 -9.96 9.37
CA ALA A 406 1.20 -11.37 9.63
C ALA A 406 2.03 -11.61 10.89
N SER A 407 1.78 -12.72 11.57
CA SER A 407 2.58 -13.19 12.71
C SER A 407 3.00 -14.64 12.54
N LEU A 408 4.10 -15.01 13.20
CA LEU A 408 4.49 -16.39 13.46
C LEU A 408 4.12 -16.74 14.92
N ASP A 409 3.08 -17.55 15.07
CA ASP A 409 2.48 -17.91 16.34
C ASP A 409 3.01 -19.23 16.90
N ALA A 410 3.24 -19.25 18.21
CA ALA A 410 3.59 -20.44 18.96
C ALA A 410 2.68 -20.61 20.18
N GLU A 411 2.25 -21.85 20.44
CA GLU A 411 1.42 -22.18 21.61
C GLU A 411 2.21 -22.86 22.74
N ASN A 412 3.17 -23.73 22.41
CA ASN A 412 3.94 -24.50 23.40
C ASN A 412 5.46 -24.51 23.13
N ARG A 413 5.90 -24.36 21.87
CA ARG A 413 7.31 -24.23 21.47
C ARG A 413 7.42 -23.80 20.01
N GLY A 414 7.84 -22.57 19.78
CA GLY A 414 8.16 -21.99 18.47
C GLY A 414 9.65 -21.75 18.32
N GLU A 415 10.19 -22.12 17.18
CA GLU A 415 11.55 -21.75 16.75
C GLU A 415 11.47 -21.14 15.35
N ILE A 416 12.17 -20.03 15.14
CA ILE A 416 12.22 -19.31 13.86
C ILE A 416 13.70 -19.02 13.57
N VAL A 417 14.22 -19.54 12.46
CA VAL A 417 15.59 -19.31 12.02
C VAL A 417 15.56 -18.49 10.74
N THR A 418 16.23 -17.34 10.75
CA THR A 418 16.35 -16.51 9.56
C THR A 418 17.33 -17.13 8.57
N ARG A 419 17.25 -16.72 7.30
CA ARG A 419 18.36 -16.87 6.35
C ARG A 419 19.59 -16.10 6.84
N LYS A 420 20.71 -16.22 6.11
CA LYS A 420 21.90 -15.40 6.37
C LYS A 420 21.57 -13.93 6.13
N LEU A 421 21.91 -13.09 7.10
CA LEU A 421 21.66 -11.67 7.12
C LEU A 421 22.96 -10.90 7.36
N VAL A 422 23.04 -9.70 6.82
CA VAL A 422 23.98 -8.65 7.22
C VAL A 422 23.19 -7.41 7.60
N PHE A 423 23.70 -6.64 8.55
CA PHE A 423 23.10 -5.40 9.03
C PHE A 423 24.20 -4.40 9.38
N ASP A 424 23.84 -3.12 9.49
CA ASP A 424 24.74 -2.03 9.90
C ASP A 424 24.33 -1.34 11.22
N GLY A 425 23.20 -1.77 11.80
CA GLY A 425 22.75 -1.41 13.14
C GLY A 425 23.42 -2.22 14.26
N GLY A 426 23.13 -1.86 15.51
CA GLY A 426 23.69 -2.50 16.72
C GLY A 426 22.64 -2.96 17.74
N HIS A 427 21.35 -2.73 17.47
CA HIS A 427 20.29 -2.97 18.45
C HIS A 427 19.15 -3.76 17.80
N LEU A 428 18.94 -5.00 18.24
CA LEU A 428 17.84 -5.84 17.74
C LEU A 428 16.53 -5.47 18.44
N PHE A 429 15.48 -5.29 17.65
CA PHE A 429 14.12 -5.04 18.12
C PHE A 429 13.15 -6.05 17.52
N VAL A 430 12.07 -6.31 18.26
CA VAL A 430 10.95 -7.15 17.83
C VAL A 430 9.62 -6.46 18.05
N ASN A 431 8.64 -6.78 17.21
CA ASN A 431 7.23 -6.55 17.46
C ASN A 431 6.62 -7.88 17.91
N LEU A 432 6.22 -7.95 19.17
CA LEU A 432 5.89 -9.18 19.87
C LEU A 432 4.62 -9.01 20.69
N ASP A 433 3.78 -10.05 20.68
CA ASP A 433 2.67 -10.22 21.60
C ASP A 433 2.87 -11.56 22.35
N ALA A 434 3.41 -11.49 23.55
CA ALA A 434 3.70 -12.64 24.41
C ALA A 434 3.45 -12.33 25.91
N PRO A 435 2.23 -11.96 26.32
CA PRO A 435 1.90 -11.60 27.70
C PRO A 435 2.03 -12.77 28.68
N ALA A 436 1.75 -14.00 28.23
CA ALA A 436 1.89 -15.23 29.02
C ALA A 436 3.17 -16.02 28.69
N GLY A 437 3.98 -15.53 27.75
CA GLY A 437 5.17 -16.19 27.26
C GLY A 437 6.39 -15.28 27.29
N SER A 438 7.38 -15.62 26.46
CA SER A 438 8.57 -14.81 26.29
C SER A 438 9.27 -15.15 24.98
N LEU A 439 10.00 -14.21 24.40
CA LEU A 439 10.93 -14.45 23.32
C LEU A 439 12.36 -14.37 23.82
N LYS A 440 13.19 -15.29 23.36
CA LYS A 440 14.66 -15.21 23.42
C LYS A 440 15.23 -15.30 22.01
N ALA A 441 16.39 -14.71 21.80
CA ALA A 441 17.09 -14.76 20.53
C ALA A 441 18.50 -15.32 20.70
N GLU A 442 18.94 -16.06 19.69
CA GLU A 442 20.34 -16.43 19.50
C GLU A 442 20.90 -15.76 18.25
N LEU A 443 22.21 -15.48 18.27
CA LEU A 443 22.97 -15.12 17.08
C LEU A 443 23.79 -16.33 16.64
N LEU A 444 23.62 -16.75 15.39
CA LEU A 444 24.36 -17.85 14.79
C LEU A 444 25.34 -17.34 13.75
N ASP A 445 26.47 -18.03 13.59
CA ASP A 445 27.41 -17.81 12.49
C ASP A 445 26.86 -18.29 11.14
N ALA A 446 27.67 -18.16 10.09
CA ALA A 446 27.30 -18.54 8.72
C ALA A 446 27.09 -20.06 8.57
N GLU A 447 27.63 -20.87 9.47
CA GLU A 447 27.51 -22.32 9.55
C GLU A 447 26.34 -22.78 10.45
N GLY A 448 25.67 -21.85 11.14
CA GLY A 448 24.52 -22.13 12.00
C GLY A 448 24.88 -22.49 13.45
N LYS A 449 26.12 -22.26 13.87
CA LYS A 449 26.57 -22.46 15.25
C LYS A 449 26.31 -21.20 16.07
N VAL A 450 25.84 -21.38 17.30
CA VAL A 450 25.62 -20.28 18.26
C VAL A 450 26.95 -19.59 18.54
N ILE A 451 26.96 -18.26 18.42
CA ILE A 451 28.09 -17.41 18.76
C ILE A 451 28.17 -17.24 20.28
N GLU A 452 29.38 -17.33 20.84
CA GLU A 452 29.62 -17.16 22.27
C GLU A 452 29.10 -15.80 22.77
N GLY A 453 28.35 -15.82 23.89
CA GLY A 453 27.69 -14.64 24.46
C GLY A 453 26.33 -14.28 23.84
N PHE A 454 25.94 -14.93 22.73
CA PHE A 454 24.65 -14.74 22.06
C PHE A 454 23.76 -15.98 22.14
N SER A 455 23.92 -16.81 23.17
CA SER A 455 23.05 -17.97 23.41
C SER A 455 21.67 -17.56 23.97
N ALA A 456 20.71 -18.49 23.95
CA ALA A 456 19.42 -18.29 24.60
C ALA A 456 19.54 -18.11 26.12
N GLU A 457 20.55 -18.71 26.75
CA GLU A 457 20.87 -18.55 28.17
C GLU A 457 21.41 -17.16 28.49
N ASP A 458 22.14 -16.56 27.55
CA ASP A 458 22.69 -15.21 27.64
C ASP A 458 21.67 -14.13 27.27
N CYS A 459 20.63 -14.47 26.49
CA CYS A 459 19.54 -13.57 26.12
C CYS A 459 18.66 -13.23 27.33
N ILE A 460 18.40 -11.94 27.51
CA ILE A 460 17.38 -11.44 28.42
C ILE A 460 16.02 -11.67 27.76
N ALA A 461 15.12 -12.37 28.44
CA ALA A 461 13.81 -12.71 27.89
C ALA A 461 12.96 -11.45 27.69
N VAL A 462 12.30 -11.36 26.53
CA VAL A 462 11.37 -10.29 26.18
C VAL A 462 9.95 -10.83 26.34
N SER A 463 9.09 -10.17 27.11
CA SER A 463 7.70 -10.59 27.38
C SER A 463 6.76 -9.39 27.25
N GLY A 464 5.46 -9.66 27.26
CA GLY A 464 4.42 -8.63 27.14
C GLY A 464 3.98 -8.41 25.71
N ASP A 465 3.17 -7.37 25.51
CA ASP A 465 2.69 -6.93 24.21
C ASP A 465 3.34 -5.58 23.86
N GLY A 466 4.11 -5.54 22.77
CA GLY A 466 4.73 -4.30 22.31
C GLY A 466 5.16 -4.35 20.85
N VAL A 467 4.99 -3.21 20.17
CA VAL A 467 5.35 -3.03 18.74
C VAL A 467 6.82 -2.69 18.50
N LYS A 468 7.58 -2.43 19.56
CA LYS A 468 8.99 -2.05 19.55
C LYS A 468 9.65 -2.44 20.87
N GLN A 469 10.09 -3.68 20.98
CA GLN A 469 10.75 -4.22 22.18
C GLN A 469 12.21 -4.58 21.90
N PRO A 470 13.17 -4.08 22.70
CA PRO A 470 14.59 -4.38 22.50
C PRO A 470 14.93 -5.80 22.95
N VAL A 471 15.73 -6.50 22.15
CA VAL A 471 16.34 -7.79 22.48
C VAL A 471 17.78 -7.55 22.90
N ARG A 472 18.18 -8.08 24.06
CA ARG A 472 19.52 -7.86 24.64
C ARG A 472 20.11 -9.14 25.19
N TRP A 473 21.43 -9.22 25.17
CA TRP A 473 22.22 -10.26 25.83
C TRP A 473 23.00 -9.66 26.99
N LYS A 474 23.29 -10.47 28.01
CA LYS A 474 23.88 -9.99 29.28
C LYS A 474 25.25 -9.33 29.10
N ASN A 475 26.11 -9.92 28.28
CA ASN A 475 27.54 -9.55 28.18
C ASN A 475 28.03 -9.47 26.73
N ALA A 476 27.13 -9.28 25.75
CA ALA A 476 27.46 -9.28 24.34
C ALA A 476 26.86 -8.07 23.61
N ASP A 477 27.63 -7.52 22.67
CA ASP A 477 27.26 -6.36 21.87
C ASP A 477 27.07 -6.76 20.40
N LEU A 478 25.85 -6.64 19.91
CA LEU A 478 25.48 -6.98 18.54
C LEU A 478 26.22 -6.10 17.52
N ALA A 479 26.64 -4.89 17.89
CA ALA A 479 27.38 -3.99 17.00
C ALA A 479 28.72 -4.58 16.54
N ALA A 480 29.32 -5.52 17.29
CA ALA A 480 30.53 -6.24 16.90
C ALA A 480 30.35 -7.13 15.64
N TRP A 481 29.11 -7.37 15.22
CA TRP A 481 28.74 -8.23 14.09
C TRP A 481 28.26 -7.47 12.85
N LYS A 482 28.34 -6.13 12.86
CA LYS A 482 28.02 -5.30 11.69
C LYS A 482 28.75 -5.77 10.43
N GLY A 483 28.00 -5.92 9.35
CA GLY A 483 28.52 -6.35 8.04
C GLY A 483 28.99 -7.82 7.96
N ARG A 484 28.82 -8.62 9.02
CA ARG A 484 29.19 -10.05 9.02
C ARG A 484 27.95 -10.91 8.78
N PRO A 485 28.00 -11.89 7.86
CA PRO A 485 26.89 -12.82 7.66
C PRO A 485 26.61 -13.63 8.93
N VAL A 486 25.38 -13.52 9.44
CA VAL A 486 24.88 -14.20 10.64
C VAL A 486 23.44 -14.66 10.43
N ARG A 487 22.89 -15.43 11.36
CA ARG A 487 21.44 -15.70 11.44
C ARG A 487 20.92 -15.33 12.83
N PHE A 488 19.65 -14.96 12.89
CA PHE A 488 18.93 -14.94 14.16
C PHE A 488 18.13 -16.23 14.31
N ARG A 489 18.18 -16.84 15.49
CA ARG A 489 17.22 -17.86 15.92
C ARG A 489 16.35 -17.27 17.01
N PHE A 490 15.06 -17.15 16.77
CA PHE A 490 14.09 -16.75 17.79
C PHE A 490 13.46 -18.00 18.42
N ILE A 491 13.42 -18.03 19.74
CA ILE A 491 12.82 -19.09 20.55
C ILE A 491 11.63 -18.47 21.26
N LEU A 492 10.44 -18.95 20.93
CA LEU A 492 9.16 -18.40 21.36
C LEU A 492 8.29 -19.54 21.91
N PRO A 493 8.30 -19.83 23.22
CA PRO A 493 7.48 -20.88 23.79
C PRO A 493 5.98 -20.63 23.57
N GLN A 494 5.54 -19.39 23.78
CA GLN A 494 4.16 -18.96 23.61
C GLN A 494 4.13 -17.48 23.20
N GLY A 495 3.32 -17.14 22.19
CA GLY A 495 3.10 -15.77 21.71
C GLY A 495 3.15 -15.65 20.19
N SER A 496 3.16 -14.40 19.71
CA SER A 496 3.13 -14.03 18.29
C SER A 496 4.24 -13.03 17.98
N LEU A 497 5.16 -13.41 17.10
CA LEU A 497 6.16 -12.49 16.54
C LEU A 497 5.63 -11.91 15.22
N TYR A 498 5.57 -10.59 15.09
CA TYR A 498 5.04 -9.90 13.90
C TYR A 498 6.14 -9.39 12.97
N SER A 499 7.20 -8.81 13.54
CA SER A 499 8.35 -8.28 12.80
C SER A 499 9.60 -8.19 13.68
N PHE A 500 10.76 -8.03 13.05
CA PHE A 500 12.03 -7.76 13.73
C PHE A 500 12.90 -6.80 12.91
N TRP A 501 13.87 -6.14 13.54
CA TRP A 501 14.87 -5.32 12.82
C TRP A 501 16.08 -5.02 13.66
N VAL A 502 17.16 -4.59 13.00
CA VAL A 502 18.39 -4.14 13.66
C VAL A 502 18.54 -2.63 13.47
N SER A 503 18.28 -1.86 14.52
CA SER A 503 18.38 -0.41 14.50
C SER A 503 19.82 0.07 14.71
N ARG A 504 20.13 1.24 14.14
CA ARG A 504 21.38 1.99 14.37
C ARG A 504 21.38 2.75 15.69
N SER A 505 20.22 2.85 16.35
CA SER A 505 19.97 3.64 17.56
C SER A 505 19.34 2.77 18.65
N GLU A 506 19.57 3.16 19.91
CA GLU A 506 18.96 2.53 21.09
C GLU A 506 17.46 2.82 21.22
N ALA A 507 16.95 3.85 20.53
CA ALA A 507 15.52 4.20 20.51
C ALA A 507 14.71 3.37 19.50
N GLY A 508 15.40 2.62 18.64
CA GLY A 508 14.81 1.58 17.80
C GLY A 508 14.20 2.06 16.48
N GLU A 509 14.61 3.23 15.98
CA GLU A 509 14.24 3.73 14.66
C GLU A 509 14.60 2.71 13.58
N SER A 510 13.65 2.38 12.70
CA SER A 510 13.79 1.31 11.72
C SER A 510 14.55 1.73 10.45
N ASN A 511 14.58 3.04 10.14
CA ASN A 511 15.00 3.61 8.85
C ASN A 511 14.14 3.13 7.67
N GLY A 512 12.91 2.69 7.94
CA GLY A 512 11.97 2.22 6.92
C GLY A 512 10.98 3.29 6.50
N HIS A 513 10.37 3.08 5.33
CA HIS A 513 9.40 4.02 4.78
C HIS A 513 8.06 3.99 5.52
N LEU A 514 7.42 5.14 5.64
CA LEU A 514 6.20 5.33 6.47
C LEU A 514 4.91 5.45 5.66
N ALA A 515 4.89 4.94 4.43
CA ALA A 515 3.76 5.06 3.52
C ALA A 515 3.28 6.53 3.37
N GLY A 516 2.02 6.83 3.73
CA GLY A 516 1.47 8.18 3.74
C GLY A 516 2.07 9.12 4.80
N GLY A 517 2.88 8.60 5.72
CA GLY A 517 3.46 9.32 6.86
C GLY A 517 2.56 9.32 8.09
N GLY A 518 2.98 10.07 9.12
CA GLY A 518 2.18 10.34 10.31
C GLY A 518 2.92 11.12 11.41
N PRO A 519 2.18 11.47 12.49
CA PRO A 519 2.57 12.51 13.44
C PRO A 519 3.70 12.14 14.39
N ALA A 520 3.95 10.84 14.59
CA ALA A 520 5.01 10.35 15.46
C ALA A 520 6.43 10.50 14.86
N TYR A 521 6.56 11.04 13.65
CA TYR A 521 7.80 11.06 12.89
C TYR A 521 8.14 12.45 12.36
N HIS A 522 9.41 12.66 12.03
CA HIS A 522 9.92 13.93 11.50
C HIS A 522 10.00 13.99 9.97
N GLY A 523 9.74 12.87 9.29
CA GLY A 523 9.79 12.75 7.84
C GLY A 523 9.22 11.42 7.35
N PRO A 524 9.30 11.13 6.03
CA PRO A 524 8.67 9.95 5.41
C PRO A 524 9.36 8.61 5.72
N VAL A 525 10.38 8.63 6.56
CA VAL A 525 11.19 7.49 7.00
C VAL A 525 11.36 7.58 8.51
N ASP A 526 11.33 6.45 9.20
CA ASP A 526 11.57 6.33 10.65
C ASP A 526 13.08 6.55 10.96
N GLN A 527 13.51 7.78 11.23
CA GLN A 527 14.93 8.16 11.39
C GLN A 527 15.27 8.79 12.73
#